data_AF-A0A7S1M338-F1
#
_entry.id   AF-A0A7S1M338-F1
#
_cell.length_a   1.000
_cell.length_b   1.000
_cell.length_c   1.000
_cell.angle_alpha   90.00
_cell.angle_beta   90.00
_cell.angle_gamma   90.00
#
_symmetry.space_group_name_H-M   'P 1'
#
loop_
_entity.id
_entity.type
_entity.pdbx_description
1 polymer ?
#
loop_
_entity_poly.entity_id
_entity_poly.type
_entity_poly.pdbx_seq_one_letter_code
_entity_poly.pdbx_strand_id
1 'polypeptide(L)'
;GSHACVAAFRGETLDNETTPRLEAALSYACERIDCRPLQLGGIRKYPDTLVAHADWAFDRYLGWAMAEKGESPEEACHFGGAAKLVPCAQQCFGCRAVPEATDERIGKAIEWACGPDGLGNCGALLGAVRGNTSRSVRDKASVLFSFHYLVNRCVHANPDEACYFGGAARRVPCSDLPD
;
A
#
# COMPACT_ATOMS: atom_id res chain seq x y z
N GLY A 1 9.14 11.27 -15.64
CA GLY A 1 8.14 11.26 -14.55
C GLY A 1 8.53 10.20 -13.56
N SER A 2 8.12 10.31 -12.29
CA SER A 2 8.29 9.21 -11.35
C SER A 2 7.29 8.09 -11.66
N HIS A 3 7.77 6.84 -11.61
CA HIS A 3 6.98 5.65 -11.87
C HIS A 3 7.02 4.73 -10.66
N ALA A 4 6.06 3.83 -10.57
CA ALA A 4 6.08 2.70 -9.65
C ALA A 4 5.90 1.40 -10.43
N CYS A 5 6.44 0.31 -9.88
CA CYS A 5 6.25 -1.02 -10.44
C CYS A 5 5.19 -1.78 -9.63
N VAL A 6 4.09 -2.15 -10.27
CA VAL A 6 2.94 -2.78 -9.62
C VAL A 6 2.62 -4.12 -10.28
N ALA A 7 2.00 -5.04 -9.54
CA ALA A 7 1.54 -6.32 -10.07
C ALA A 7 0.55 -6.11 -11.24
N ALA A 8 0.65 -6.94 -12.27
CA ALA A 8 -0.18 -6.81 -13.47
C ALA A 8 -1.66 -7.10 -13.20
N PHE A 9 -1.94 -8.08 -12.32
CA PHE A 9 -3.25 -8.69 -12.06
C PHE A 9 -4.04 -8.03 -10.90
N ARG A 10 -3.79 -6.75 -10.59
CA ARG A 10 -4.53 -6.05 -9.53
C ARG A 10 -6.02 -5.95 -9.88
N GLY A 11 -6.89 -6.30 -8.92
CA GLY A 11 -8.34 -6.24 -9.09
C GLY A 11 -8.94 -7.43 -9.85
N GLU A 12 -8.11 -8.41 -10.20
CA GLU A 12 -8.53 -9.66 -10.83
C GLU A 12 -8.49 -10.79 -9.81
N THR A 13 -9.34 -11.81 -10.00
CA THR A 13 -9.22 -13.05 -9.24
C THR A 13 -8.04 -13.83 -9.80
N LEU A 14 -7.03 -14.10 -8.98
CA LEU A 14 -5.91 -14.95 -9.38
C LEU A 14 -6.39 -16.39 -9.60
N ASP A 15 -5.99 -16.97 -10.71
CA ASP A 15 -6.28 -18.34 -11.13
C ASP A 15 -5.02 -19.23 -11.09
N ASN A 16 -5.15 -20.46 -11.60
CA ASN A 16 -4.06 -21.44 -11.62
C ASN A 16 -2.89 -21.08 -12.55
N GLU A 17 -3.04 -20.10 -13.45
CA GLU A 17 -1.97 -19.66 -14.36
C GLU A 17 -1.26 -18.40 -13.83
N THR A 18 -2.05 -17.44 -13.34
CA THR A 18 -1.58 -16.15 -12.84
C THR A 18 -0.93 -16.27 -11.46
N THR A 19 -1.43 -17.14 -10.58
CA THR A 19 -0.89 -17.32 -9.22
C THR A 19 0.58 -17.75 -9.24
N PRO A 20 0.97 -18.86 -9.90
CA PRO A 20 2.35 -19.33 -9.87
C PRO A 20 3.31 -18.33 -10.54
N ARG A 21 2.84 -17.62 -11.57
CA ARG A 21 3.62 -16.58 -12.25
C ARG A 21 3.94 -15.42 -11.31
N LEU A 22 2.96 -14.96 -10.54
CA LEU A 22 3.13 -13.86 -9.60
C LEU A 22 3.98 -14.29 -8.39
N GLU A 23 3.81 -15.51 -7.89
CA GLU A 23 4.66 -16.08 -6.83
C GLU A 23 6.14 -16.19 -7.26
N ALA A 24 6.40 -16.70 -8.46
CA ALA A 24 7.76 -16.80 -9.00
C ALA A 24 8.41 -15.42 -9.14
N ALA A 25 7.66 -14.43 -9.64
CA ALA A 25 8.13 -13.06 -9.76
C ALA A 25 8.41 -12.41 -8.39
N LEU A 26 7.54 -12.60 -7.40
CA LEU A 26 7.74 -12.13 -6.03
C LEU A 26 8.98 -12.77 -5.40
N SER A 27 9.16 -14.09 -5.54
CA SER A 27 10.35 -14.79 -5.05
C SER A 27 11.62 -14.22 -5.66
N TYR A 28 11.62 -14.01 -6.99
CA TYR A 28 12.76 -13.43 -7.70
C TYR A 28 13.14 -12.02 -7.20
N ALA A 29 12.15 -11.18 -6.89
CA ALA A 29 12.38 -9.87 -6.28
C ALA A 29 13.04 -10.04 -4.90
N CYS A 30 12.45 -10.88 -4.04
CA CYS A 30 12.89 -11.07 -2.66
C CYS A 30 14.28 -11.71 -2.50
N GLU A 31 14.83 -12.35 -3.53
CA GLU A 31 16.24 -12.77 -3.55
C GLU A 31 17.22 -11.58 -3.63
N ARG A 32 16.75 -10.40 -4.06
CA ARG A 32 17.57 -9.22 -4.35
C ARG A 32 17.26 -8.03 -3.44
N ILE A 33 16.06 -8.02 -2.85
CA ILE A 33 15.65 -7.01 -1.87
C ILE A 33 15.29 -7.65 -0.53
N ASP A 34 15.34 -6.89 0.55
CA ASP A 34 14.92 -7.35 1.87
C ASP A 34 13.38 -7.44 1.98
N CYS A 35 12.84 -8.65 1.88
CA CYS A 35 11.42 -8.94 2.04
C CYS A 35 10.98 -9.29 3.48
N ARG A 36 11.85 -9.15 4.50
CA ARG A 36 11.44 -9.33 5.91
C ARG A 36 10.21 -8.51 6.31
N PRO A 37 9.97 -7.28 5.79
CA PRO A 37 8.75 -6.52 6.10
C PRO A 37 7.44 -7.22 5.72
N LEU A 38 7.45 -8.18 4.78
CA LEU A 38 6.26 -8.91 4.34
C LEU A 38 5.91 -10.10 5.25
N GLN A 39 6.86 -10.55 6.08
CA GLN A 39 6.70 -11.73 6.93
C GLN A 39 5.81 -11.45 8.14
N LEU A 40 5.40 -12.51 8.85
CA LEU A 40 4.61 -12.36 10.08
C LEU A 40 5.32 -11.44 11.09
N GLY A 41 4.60 -10.41 11.56
CA GLY A 41 5.16 -9.37 12.44
C GLY A 41 5.87 -8.22 11.71
N GLY A 42 6.02 -8.30 10.38
CA GLY A 42 6.54 -7.24 9.54
C GLY A 42 5.52 -6.14 9.25
N ILE A 43 6.01 -4.91 9.04
CA ILE A 43 5.17 -3.71 8.83
C ILE A 43 4.39 -3.73 7.51
N ARG A 44 4.77 -4.59 6.55
CA ARG A 44 4.11 -4.77 5.24
C ARG A 44 3.46 -6.14 5.08
N LYS A 45 3.28 -6.88 6.19
CA LYS A 45 2.52 -8.15 6.18
C LYS A 45 1.09 -7.94 5.68
N TYR A 46 0.49 -6.79 6.02
CA TYR A 46 -0.88 -6.44 5.66
C TYR A 46 -0.90 -5.36 4.57
N PRO A 47 -1.76 -5.46 3.54
CA PRO A 47 -2.68 -6.57 3.29
C PRO A 47 -1.96 -7.89 3.01
N ASP A 48 -2.47 -8.98 3.58
CA ASP A 48 -1.88 -10.31 3.44
C ASP A 48 -2.38 -10.99 2.18
N THR A 49 -2.07 -10.37 1.04
CA THR A 49 -2.41 -10.90 -0.28
C THR A 49 -1.16 -10.94 -1.15
N LEU A 50 -1.08 -11.96 -2.01
CA LEU A 50 0.04 -12.13 -2.92
C LEU A 50 0.26 -10.88 -3.79
N VAL A 51 -0.83 -10.27 -4.26
CA VAL A 51 -0.81 -9.04 -5.06
C VAL A 51 -0.16 -7.89 -4.27
N ALA A 52 -0.63 -7.61 -3.05
CA ALA A 52 -0.10 -6.49 -2.26
C ALA A 52 1.39 -6.68 -1.89
N HIS A 53 1.80 -7.91 -1.62
CA HIS A 53 3.21 -8.24 -1.39
C HIS A 53 4.05 -8.06 -2.65
N ALA A 54 3.56 -8.52 -3.81
CA ALA A 54 4.20 -8.35 -5.10
C ALA A 54 4.35 -6.87 -5.47
N ASP A 55 3.30 -6.05 -5.30
CA ASP A 55 3.38 -4.61 -5.54
C ASP A 55 4.50 -3.93 -4.75
N TRP A 56 4.57 -4.23 -3.45
CA TRP A 56 5.61 -3.65 -2.60
C TRP A 56 7.00 -4.15 -3.00
N ALA A 57 7.14 -5.44 -3.28
CA ALA A 57 8.42 -6.03 -3.66
C ALA A 57 8.91 -5.52 -5.03
N PHE A 58 8.02 -5.40 -6.01
CA PHE A 58 8.34 -4.94 -7.36
C PHE A 58 8.76 -3.47 -7.36
N ASP A 59 8.07 -2.61 -6.62
CA ASP A 59 8.45 -1.19 -6.50
C ASP A 59 9.82 -1.02 -5.83
N ARG A 60 10.11 -1.83 -4.80
CA ARG A 60 11.41 -1.84 -4.13
C ARG A 60 12.53 -2.41 -5.02
N TYR A 61 12.22 -3.46 -5.77
CA TYR A 61 13.12 -4.05 -6.75
C TYR A 61 13.47 -3.07 -7.86
N LEU A 62 12.49 -2.33 -8.39
CA LEU A 62 12.69 -1.30 -9.41
C LEU A 62 13.79 -0.32 -8.99
N GLY A 63 13.70 0.22 -7.77
CA GLY A 63 14.71 1.14 -7.24
C GLY A 63 16.09 0.50 -7.11
N TRP A 64 16.16 -0.76 -6.64
CA TRP A 64 17.40 -1.51 -6.55
C TRP A 64 18.02 -1.80 -7.94
N ALA A 65 17.23 -2.27 -8.90
CA ALA A 65 17.70 -2.65 -10.23
C ALA A 65 18.22 -1.44 -11.01
N MET A 66 17.53 -0.31 -10.92
CA MET A 66 18.01 0.94 -11.52
C MET A 66 19.33 1.41 -10.88
N ALA A 67 19.45 1.31 -9.56
CA ALA A 67 20.63 1.80 -8.84
C ALA A 67 21.86 0.87 -9.01
N GLU A 68 21.66 -0.44 -8.89
CA GLU A 68 22.75 -1.43 -8.85
C GLU A 68 23.07 -2.04 -10.22
N LYS A 69 22.10 -2.07 -11.14
CA LYS A 69 22.27 -2.68 -12.47
C LYS A 69 22.19 -1.68 -13.61
N GLY A 70 21.74 -0.45 -13.36
CA GLY A 70 21.54 0.56 -14.41
C GLY A 70 20.44 0.19 -15.41
N GLU A 71 19.51 -0.70 -15.02
CA GLU A 71 18.38 -1.09 -15.87
C GLU A 71 17.42 0.09 -16.09
N SER A 72 16.80 0.12 -17.27
CA SER A 72 15.67 1.03 -17.49
C SER A 72 14.47 0.63 -16.62
N PRO A 73 13.57 1.57 -16.27
CA PRO A 73 12.36 1.25 -15.54
C PRO A 73 11.49 0.17 -16.22
N GLU A 74 11.45 0.17 -17.54
CA GLU A 74 10.68 -0.77 -18.35
C GLU A 74 11.25 -2.19 -18.25
N GLU A 75 12.57 -2.33 -18.31
CA GLU A 75 13.25 -3.63 -18.16
C GLU A 75 13.11 -4.17 -16.73
N ALA A 76 13.40 -3.33 -15.74
CA ALA A 76 13.37 -3.70 -14.33
C ALA A 76 11.95 -4.08 -13.85
N CYS A 77 10.92 -3.44 -14.41
CA CYS A 77 9.52 -3.69 -14.06
C CYS A 77 8.85 -4.77 -14.93
N HIS A 78 9.57 -5.45 -15.81
CA HIS A 78 8.93 -6.41 -16.71
C HIS A 78 8.46 -7.67 -15.96
N PHE A 79 9.28 -8.27 -15.09
CA PHE A 79 8.98 -9.51 -14.34
C PHE A 79 8.34 -10.61 -15.21
N GLY A 80 8.78 -10.74 -16.46
CA GLY A 80 8.19 -11.67 -17.42
C GLY A 80 6.70 -11.45 -17.64
N GLY A 81 6.22 -10.20 -17.58
CA GLY A 81 4.83 -9.75 -17.67
C GLY A 81 3.97 -9.93 -16.40
N ALA A 82 4.57 -10.24 -15.25
CA ALA A 82 3.86 -10.30 -13.97
C ALA A 82 3.66 -8.91 -13.32
N ALA A 83 4.32 -7.88 -13.85
CA ALA A 83 4.27 -6.51 -13.35
C ALA A 83 4.10 -5.51 -14.51
N LYS A 84 3.69 -4.29 -14.15
CA LYS A 84 3.52 -3.17 -15.07
C LYS A 84 3.99 -1.87 -14.43
N LEU A 85 4.59 -1.01 -15.25
CA LEU A 85 5.03 0.31 -14.84
C LEU A 85 3.84 1.27 -14.87
N VAL A 86 3.61 2.00 -13.78
CA VAL A 86 2.54 2.99 -13.68
C VAL A 86 3.10 4.36 -13.29
N PRO A 87 2.60 5.48 -13.83
CA PRO A 87 2.96 6.81 -13.36
C PRO A 87 2.61 6.95 -11.87
N CYS A 88 3.56 7.40 -11.04
CA CYS A 88 3.31 7.59 -9.62
C CYS A 88 3.99 8.86 -9.10
N ALA A 89 3.23 9.80 -8.56
CA ALA A 89 3.78 11.04 -7.99
C ALA A 89 4.49 10.76 -6.65
N GLN A 90 5.78 11.11 -6.55
CA GLN A 90 6.62 10.85 -5.36
C GLN A 90 6.46 11.88 -4.22
N GLN A 91 5.52 12.83 -4.32
CA GLN A 91 5.30 13.81 -3.27
C GLN A 91 4.73 13.13 -2.01
N CYS A 92 5.25 13.52 -0.84
CA CYS A 92 4.83 12.94 0.44
C CYS A 92 3.42 13.45 0.81
N PHE A 93 2.43 12.59 0.59
CA PHE A 93 1.04 12.78 0.99
C PHE A 93 0.57 11.60 1.85
N GLY A 94 -0.41 11.86 2.70
CA GLY A 94 -1.19 10.83 3.40
C GLY A 94 -2.65 11.24 3.53
N CYS A 95 -3.42 10.45 4.28
CA CYS A 95 -4.83 10.71 4.51
C CYS A 95 -5.07 11.06 5.97
N ARG A 96 -5.72 12.20 6.19
CA ARG A 96 -6.11 12.65 7.52
C ARG A 96 -7.63 12.60 7.66
N ALA A 97 -8.10 12.05 8.78
CA ALA A 97 -9.50 12.09 9.14
C ALA A 97 -9.96 13.55 9.26
N VAL A 98 -11.07 13.89 8.60
CA VAL A 98 -11.56 15.27 8.59
C VAL A 98 -12.29 15.61 9.90
N PRO A 99 -12.17 16.85 10.43
CA PRO A 99 -12.77 17.21 11.71
C PRO A 99 -14.31 17.10 11.71
N GLU A 100 -14.96 17.29 10.57
CA GLU A 100 -16.40 17.18 10.37
C GLU A 100 -16.94 15.74 10.34
N ALA A 101 -16.07 14.73 10.25
CA ALA A 101 -16.51 13.34 10.28
C ALA A 101 -16.94 12.94 11.71
N THR A 102 -18.12 12.33 11.81
CA THR A 102 -18.63 11.74 13.05
C THR A 102 -17.85 10.49 13.41
N ASP A 103 -17.81 10.12 14.69
CA ASP A 103 -17.16 8.90 15.14
C ASP A 103 -17.76 7.64 14.48
N GLU A 104 -19.07 7.64 14.20
CA GLU A 104 -19.73 6.58 13.45
C GLU A 104 -19.21 6.48 12.00
N ARG A 105 -19.08 7.62 11.30
CA ARG A 105 -18.52 7.64 9.93
C ARG A 105 -17.06 7.18 9.93
N ILE A 106 -16.27 7.62 10.91
CA ILE A 106 -14.88 7.17 11.08
C ILE A 106 -14.81 5.67 11.36
N GLY A 107 -15.70 5.15 12.21
CA GLY A 107 -15.82 3.71 12.50
C GLY A 107 -16.07 2.89 11.24
N LYS A 108 -17.08 3.27 10.44
CA LYS A 108 -17.39 2.62 9.15
C LYS A 108 -16.23 2.69 8.15
N ALA A 109 -15.53 3.82 8.11
CA ALA A 109 -14.34 3.99 7.27
C ALA A 109 -13.17 3.10 7.72
N ILE A 110 -12.96 2.95 9.03
CA ILE A 110 -11.99 2.01 9.59
C ILE A 110 -12.36 0.57 9.24
N GLU A 111 -13.63 0.20 9.42
CA GLU A 111 -14.13 -1.15 9.07
C GLU A 111 -13.90 -1.46 7.59
N TRP A 112 -14.24 -0.53 6.69
CA TRP A 112 -13.96 -0.68 5.27
C TRP A 112 -12.46 -0.80 4.98
N ALA A 113 -11.65 0.10 5.57
CA ALA A 113 -10.19 0.10 5.39
C ALA A 113 -9.54 -1.19 5.92
N CYS A 114 -10.18 -1.87 6.88
CA CYS A 114 -9.76 -3.15 7.46
C CYS A 114 -10.55 -4.35 6.92
N GLY A 115 -11.38 -4.11 5.92
CA GLY A 115 -12.15 -5.12 5.24
C GLY A 115 -11.32 -5.87 4.19
N PRO A 116 -11.92 -6.87 3.54
CA PRO A 116 -11.29 -7.65 2.48
C PRO A 116 -10.83 -6.78 1.29
N ASP A 117 -11.56 -5.71 0.99
CA ASP A 117 -11.24 -4.75 -0.08
C ASP A 117 -10.21 -3.70 0.35
N GLY A 118 -9.82 -3.70 1.62
CA GLY A 118 -8.89 -2.76 2.23
C GLY A 118 -7.52 -3.38 2.51
N LEU A 119 -7.03 -3.15 3.73
CA LEU A 119 -5.81 -3.73 4.28
C LEU A 119 -6.02 -5.14 4.84
N GLY A 120 -7.26 -5.67 4.84
CA GLY A 120 -7.60 -6.88 5.55
C GLY A 120 -7.45 -6.72 7.07
N ASN A 121 -7.07 -7.79 7.76
CA ASN A 121 -7.03 -7.82 9.23
C ASN A 121 -6.05 -6.78 9.83
N CYS A 122 -6.58 -5.62 10.19
CA CYS A 122 -5.82 -4.56 10.83
C CYS A 122 -5.47 -4.84 12.29
N GLY A 123 -5.76 -6.00 12.88
CA GLY A 123 -5.51 -6.27 14.30
C GLY A 123 -4.07 -5.97 14.73
N ALA A 124 -3.08 -6.25 13.89
CA ALA A 124 -1.67 -5.94 14.12
C ALA A 124 -1.35 -4.44 13.93
N LEU A 125 -1.91 -3.79 12.92
CA LEU A 125 -1.77 -2.35 12.66
C LEU A 125 -2.43 -1.51 13.77
N LEU A 126 -3.67 -1.86 14.13
CA LEU A 126 -4.38 -1.30 15.27
C LEU A 126 -3.67 -1.62 16.57
N GLY A 127 -3.04 -2.80 16.71
CA GLY A 127 -2.20 -3.15 17.86
C GLY A 127 -0.97 -2.24 18.01
N ALA A 128 -0.26 -1.98 16.91
CA ALA A 128 0.87 -1.04 16.85
C ALA A 128 0.43 0.42 17.14
N VAL A 129 -0.78 0.80 16.70
CA VAL A 129 -1.39 2.11 16.96
C VAL A 129 -2.01 2.20 18.38
N ARG A 130 -2.42 1.07 18.98
CA ARG A 130 -3.02 0.95 20.32
C ARG A 130 -2.03 1.11 21.46
N GLY A 131 -0.73 0.97 21.21
CA GLY A 131 0.32 1.24 22.21
C GLY A 131 0.30 2.67 22.74
N ASN A 132 -0.37 3.59 22.05
CA ASN A 132 -0.55 4.97 22.49
C ASN A 132 -2.04 5.27 22.78
N THR A 133 -2.48 4.97 24.00
CA THR A 133 -3.86 5.20 24.47
C THR A 133 -4.26 6.68 24.52
N SER A 134 -3.30 7.60 24.42
CA SER A 134 -3.55 9.04 24.41
C SER A 134 -4.10 9.59 23.07
N ARG A 135 -3.98 8.83 21.97
CA ARG A 135 -4.43 9.29 20.65
C ARG A 135 -5.94 9.17 20.47
N SER A 136 -6.53 10.21 19.87
CA SER A 136 -7.95 10.23 19.52
C SER A 136 -8.28 9.16 18.47
N VAL A 137 -9.56 8.76 18.37
CA VAL A 137 -10.03 7.84 17.33
C VAL A 137 -9.68 8.36 15.93
N ARG A 138 -9.73 9.70 15.74
CA ARG A 138 -9.35 10.38 14.49
C ARG A 138 -7.87 10.22 14.13
N ASP A 139 -6.97 10.32 15.11
CA ASP A 139 -5.54 10.17 14.84
C ASP A 139 -5.21 8.73 14.46
N LYS A 140 -5.82 7.77 15.17
CA LYS A 140 -5.70 6.34 14.85
C LYS A 140 -6.23 6.02 13.46
N ALA A 141 -7.37 6.60 13.09
CA ALA A 141 -7.93 6.51 11.76
C ALA A 141 -7.01 7.13 10.70
N SER A 142 -6.41 8.29 10.97
CA SER A 142 -5.49 8.96 10.04
C SER A 142 -4.23 8.13 9.75
N VAL A 143 -3.69 7.44 10.77
CA VAL A 143 -2.57 6.51 10.56
C VAL A 143 -3.00 5.34 9.65
N LEU A 144 -4.16 4.75 9.92
CA LEU A 144 -4.69 3.64 9.13
C LEU A 144 -4.95 4.06 7.67
N PHE A 145 -5.62 5.18 7.47
CA PHE A 145 -5.94 5.71 6.14
C PHE A 145 -4.68 6.07 5.37
N SER A 146 -3.69 6.66 6.04
CA SER A 146 -2.39 6.94 5.44
C SER A 146 -1.65 5.67 5.05
N PHE A 147 -1.71 4.62 5.87
CA PHE A 147 -1.12 3.33 5.51
C PHE A 147 -1.81 2.69 4.30
N HIS A 148 -3.16 2.70 4.27
CA HIS A 148 -3.94 2.27 3.11
C HIS A 148 -3.57 3.05 1.86
N TYR A 149 -3.48 4.38 1.96
CA TYR A 149 -3.04 5.23 0.86
C TYR A 149 -1.63 4.88 0.40
N LEU A 150 -0.66 4.69 1.30
CA LEU A 150 0.70 4.34 0.89
C LEU A 150 0.79 3.00 0.16
N VAL A 151 -0.07 2.03 0.47
CA VAL A 151 -0.16 0.75 -0.25
C VAL A 151 -0.77 0.92 -1.64
N ASN A 152 -1.66 1.90 -1.83
CA ASN A 152 -2.46 2.05 -3.05
C ASN A 152 -2.17 3.32 -3.87
N ARG A 153 -1.26 4.20 -3.42
CA ARG A 153 -1.05 5.57 -3.96
C ARG A 153 -0.70 5.62 -5.44
N CYS A 154 -0.07 4.58 -5.95
CA CYS A 154 0.38 4.51 -7.35
C CYS A 154 -0.64 3.84 -8.27
N VAL A 155 -1.77 3.39 -7.73
CA VAL A 155 -2.77 2.60 -8.46
C VAL A 155 -4.08 3.36 -8.62
N HIS A 156 -4.37 4.30 -7.73
CA HIS A 156 -5.48 5.22 -7.91
C HIS A 156 -5.12 6.29 -8.95
N ALA A 157 -5.94 6.41 -10.00
CA ALA A 157 -5.83 7.48 -10.99
C ALA A 157 -5.95 8.88 -10.35
N ASN A 158 -6.64 8.97 -9.22
CA ASN A 158 -6.82 10.18 -8.44
C ASN A 158 -6.40 9.97 -6.97
N PRO A 159 -5.32 10.60 -6.50
CA PRO A 159 -4.85 10.46 -5.12
C PRO A 159 -5.82 11.08 -4.09
N ASP A 160 -6.74 11.96 -4.50
CA ASP A 160 -7.78 12.49 -3.60
C ASP A 160 -8.88 11.44 -3.34
N GLU A 161 -9.22 10.62 -4.33
CA GLU A 161 -10.17 9.50 -4.16
C GLU A 161 -9.62 8.41 -3.23
N ALA A 162 -8.31 8.16 -3.31
CA ALA A 162 -7.62 7.21 -2.42
C ALA A 162 -7.70 7.59 -0.93
N CYS A 163 -7.98 8.88 -0.63
CA CYS A 163 -8.18 9.37 0.72
C CYS A 163 -9.66 9.66 1.07
N TYR A 164 -10.62 9.36 0.21
CA TYR A 164 -12.01 9.78 0.44
C TYR A 164 -12.67 9.05 1.62
N PHE A 165 -12.54 7.71 1.70
CA PHE A 165 -13.12 6.89 2.78
C PHE A 165 -14.59 7.25 3.12
N GLY A 166 -15.43 7.48 2.12
CA GLY A 166 -16.82 7.90 2.33
C GLY A 166 -16.98 9.32 2.89
N GLY A 167 -16.01 10.20 2.61
CA GLY A 167 -15.91 11.55 3.19
C GLY A 167 -15.39 11.57 4.62
N ALA A 168 -14.76 10.48 5.10
CA ALA A 168 -14.18 10.42 6.43
C ALA A 168 -12.76 11.01 6.48
N ALA A 169 -12.08 11.11 5.36
CA ALA A 169 -10.73 11.61 5.27
C ALA A 169 -10.48 12.43 4.00
N ARG A 170 -9.35 13.12 3.98
CA ARG A 170 -8.85 13.87 2.81
C ARG A 170 -7.35 13.72 2.70
N ARG A 171 -6.83 13.91 1.48
CA ARG A 171 -5.40 13.97 1.24
C ARG A 171 -4.80 15.22 1.87
N VAL A 172 -3.68 15.05 2.56
CA VAL A 172 -2.90 16.14 3.16
C VAL A 172 -1.41 15.91 2.94
N PRO A 173 -0.58 16.95 2.89
CA PRO A 173 0.88 16.81 2.96
C PRO A 173 1.27 16.05 4.23
N CYS A 174 2.39 15.33 4.19
CA CYS A 174 2.88 14.58 5.36
C CYS A 174 3.14 15.47 6.59
N SER A 175 3.44 16.76 6.40
CA SER A 175 3.58 17.74 7.50
C SER A 175 2.33 17.92 8.34
N ASP A 176 1.17 17.54 7.81
CA ASP A 176 -0.13 17.76 8.43
C ASP A 176 -0.70 16.47 9.03
N LEU A 177 0.02 15.35 8.94
CA LEU A 177 -0.35 14.10 9.56
C LEU A 177 -0.02 14.12 11.06
N PRO A 178 -0.79 13.41 11.90
CA PRO A 178 -0.47 13.28 13.31
C PRO A 178 0.86 12.52 13.49
N ASP A 179 1.74 13.06 14.35
CA ASP A 179 2.95 12.38 14.86
C ASP A 179 2.59 11.03 15.49
#